data_AF-A0A401T510-F1
#
_entry.id   AF-A0A401T510-F1
#
_cell.length_a   1.000
_cell.length_b   1.000
_cell.length_c   1.000
_cell.angle_alpha   90.00
_cell.angle_beta   90.00
_cell.angle_gamma   90.00
#
_symmetry.space_group_name_H-M   'P 1'
#
loop_
_entity.id
_entity.type
_entity.pdbx_description
1 polymer ?
#
loop_
_entity_poly.entity_id
_entity_poly.type
_entity_poly.pdbx_seq_one_letter_code
_entity_poly.pdbx_strand_id
1 'polypeptide(L)'
;MDPKERGGDDVYRATTKGLIEGIISGYNATVFAYGPTGAGKTYTMLGTDYEPGIYLRTLNDLFKCIEETSDDMEYTVSMSYLEIYNEMIRDLLNPSSGFLDLREDSKGGIQIAGITEVSTINAKEGSNSMAFKTM
;
A
#
# COMPACT_ATOMS: atom_id res chain seq x y z
N MET A 1 -24.86 1.52 -11.75
CA MET A 1 -23.61 1.36 -12.52
C MET A 1 -22.89 0.15 -11.98
N ASP A 2 -22.59 -0.79 -12.85
CA ASP A 2 -21.83 -2.00 -12.54
C ASP A 2 -20.40 -1.60 -12.13
N PRO A 3 -19.77 -2.18 -11.08
CA PRO A 3 -18.39 -1.86 -10.70
C PRO A 3 -17.36 -2.03 -11.83
N LYS A 4 -17.71 -2.80 -12.87
CA LYS A 4 -16.88 -3.00 -14.08
C LYS A 4 -16.88 -1.81 -15.05
N GLU A 5 -17.79 -0.85 -14.89
CA GLU A 5 -17.91 0.33 -15.76
C GLU A 5 -17.35 1.61 -15.12
N ARG A 6 -16.85 1.55 -13.88
CA ARG A 6 -16.22 2.69 -13.21
C ARG A 6 -14.72 2.68 -13.50
N GLY A 7 -14.20 3.80 -14.01
CA GLY A 7 -12.76 3.97 -14.19
C GLY A 7 -12.01 3.92 -12.86
N GLY A 8 -10.71 3.60 -12.88
CA GLY A 8 -9.91 3.48 -11.65
C GLY A 8 -9.94 4.72 -10.75
N ASP A 9 -10.16 5.90 -11.32
CA ASP A 9 -10.33 7.15 -10.57
C ASP A 9 -11.63 7.21 -9.75
N ASP A 10 -12.75 6.79 -10.33
CA ASP A 10 -14.05 6.78 -9.63
C ASP A 10 -14.01 5.82 -8.44
N VAL A 11 -13.37 4.66 -8.62
CA VAL A 11 -13.22 3.68 -7.55
C VAL A 11 -12.34 4.27 -6.44
N TYR A 12 -11.20 4.88 -6.77
CA TYR A 12 -10.33 5.55 -5.81
C TYR A 12 -11.07 6.63 -5.00
N ARG A 13 -11.75 7.55 -5.68
CA ARG A 13 -12.48 8.66 -5.02
C ARG A 13 -13.60 8.16 -4.11
N ALA A 14 -14.26 7.07 -4.46
CA ALA A 14 -15.34 6.49 -3.68
C ALA A 14 -14.89 5.58 -2.52
N THR A 15 -13.60 5.19 -2.46
CA THR A 15 -13.13 4.19 -1.50
C THR A 15 -12.01 4.69 -0.60
N THR A 16 -10.82 5.01 -1.13
CA THR A 16 -9.64 5.28 -0.31
C THR A 16 -9.31 6.75 -0.14
N LYS A 17 -9.78 7.63 -1.03
CA LYS A 17 -9.49 9.07 -0.96
C LYS A 17 -9.84 9.69 0.41
N GLY A 18 -10.98 9.31 0.97
CA GLY A 18 -11.42 9.82 2.29
C GLY A 18 -10.63 9.26 3.48
N LEU A 19 -9.79 8.25 3.29
CA LEU A 19 -8.99 7.66 4.37
C LEU A 19 -7.70 8.46 4.64
N ILE A 20 -7.25 9.25 3.67
CA ILE A 20 -5.94 9.93 3.70
C ILE A 20 -5.84 10.90 4.88
N GLU A 21 -6.85 11.73 5.11
CA GLU A 21 -6.87 12.66 6.25
C GLU A 21 -6.75 11.94 7.60
N GLY A 22 -7.41 10.78 7.74
CA GLY A 22 -7.30 9.94 8.93
C GLY A 22 -5.90 9.38 9.12
N ILE A 23 -5.28 8.88 8.04
CA ILE A 23 -3.92 8.32 8.07
C ILE A 23 -2.91 9.37 8.53
N ILE A 24 -2.99 10.58 7.96
CA ILE A 24 -2.06 11.68 8.30
C ILE A 24 -2.29 12.14 9.75
N SER A 25 -3.53 12.06 10.24
CA SER A 25 -3.88 12.36 11.64
C SER A 25 -3.52 11.24 12.63
N GLY A 26 -2.86 10.16 12.18
CA GLY A 26 -2.40 9.05 13.02
C GLY A 26 -3.40 7.90 13.20
N TYR A 27 -4.46 7.82 12.40
CA TYR A 27 -5.38 6.68 12.39
C TYR A 27 -4.95 5.58 11.44
N ASN A 28 -5.26 4.34 11.79
CA ASN A 28 -5.01 3.18 10.93
C ASN A 28 -6.13 3.00 9.90
N ALA A 29 -5.76 2.65 8.67
CA ALA A 29 -6.70 2.30 7.60
C ALA A 29 -6.29 0.98 6.93
N THR A 30 -7.27 0.21 6.46
CA THR A 30 -7.02 -1.04 5.74
C THR A 30 -8.00 -1.18 4.59
N VAL A 31 -7.47 -1.57 3.43
CA VAL A 31 -8.24 -1.69 2.18
C VAL A 31 -8.06 -3.09 1.65
N PHE A 32 -9.18 -3.78 1.39
CA PHE A 32 -9.20 -5.12 0.83
C PHE A 32 -9.80 -5.12 -0.56
N ALA A 33 -9.14 -5.79 -1.51
CA ALA A 33 -9.75 -6.19 -2.76
C ALA A 33 -10.15 -7.67 -2.67
N TYR A 34 -11.46 -7.94 -2.75
CA TYR A 34 -12.01 -9.28 -2.58
C TYR A 34 -12.84 -9.69 -3.80
N GLY A 35 -12.80 -10.98 -4.16
CA GLY A 35 -13.55 -11.55 -5.27
C GLY A 35 -12.87 -12.77 -5.87
N PRO A 36 -13.54 -13.50 -6.79
CA PRO A 36 -12.97 -14.69 -7.43
C PRO A 36 -11.76 -14.37 -8.31
N THR A 37 -10.99 -15.39 -8.70
CA THR A 37 -9.91 -15.25 -9.69
C THR A 37 -10.49 -14.70 -11.00
N GLY A 38 -9.78 -13.73 -11.61
CA GLY A 38 -10.27 -13.03 -12.80
C GLY A 38 -11.29 -11.91 -12.55
N ALA A 39 -11.71 -11.66 -11.30
CA ALA A 39 -12.66 -10.58 -10.98
C ALA A 39 -12.07 -9.15 -11.04
N GLY A 40 -10.79 -9.01 -11.34
CA GLY A 40 -10.13 -7.69 -11.43
C GLY A 40 -9.49 -7.17 -10.15
N LYS A 41 -9.30 -7.98 -9.10
CA LYS A 41 -8.65 -7.55 -7.83
C LYS A 41 -7.31 -6.84 -8.05
N THR A 42 -6.40 -7.47 -8.79
CA THR A 42 -5.08 -6.90 -9.11
C THR A 42 -5.22 -5.64 -9.97
N TYR A 43 -6.15 -5.64 -10.93
CA TYR A 43 -6.43 -4.47 -11.76
C TYR A 43 -6.92 -3.27 -10.92
N THR A 44 -7.81 -3.50 -9.96
CA THR A 44 -8.31 -2.43 -9.09
C THR A 44 -7.22 -1.90 -8.15
N MET A 45 -6.42 -2.79 -7.54
CA MET A 45 -5.39 -2.38 -6.58
C MET A 45 -4.15 -1.77 -7.26
N LEU A 46 -3.55 -2.49 -8.20
CA LEU A 46 -2.31 -2.10 -8.87
C LEU A 46 -2.58 -1.26 -10.12
N GLY A 47 -3.56 -1.67 -10.92
CA GLY A 47 -3.84 -1.07 -12.23
C GLY A 47 -2.87 -1.55 -13.30
N THR A 48 -2.68 -0.70 -14.30
CA THR A 48 -1.73 -0.84 -15.41
C THR A 48 -0.87 0.41 -15.49
N ASP A 49 0.19 0.38 -16.30
CA ASP A 49 1.06 1.55 -16.52
C ASP A 49 0.30 2.77 -17.08
N TYR A 50 -0.77 2.53 -17.85
CA TYR A 50 -1.61 3.58 -18.44
C TYR A 50 -2.79 3.99 -17.55
N GLU A 51 -3.30 3.06 -16.75
CA GLU A 51 -4.40 3.29 -15.82
C GLU A 51 -3.99 2.81 -14.41
N PRO A 52 -3.36 3.68 -13.60
CA PRO A 52 -2.91 3.31 -12.27
C PRO A 52 -4.10 2.99 -11.36
N GLY A 53 -3.94 1.95 -10.54
CA GLY A 53 -4.95 1.50 -9.59
C GLY A 53 -5.00 2.34 -8.30
N ILE A 54 -5.75 1.84 -7.33
CA ILE A 54 -5.96 2.50 -6.03
C ILE A 54 -4.64 2.75 -5.28
N TYR A 55 -3.70 1.79 -5.32
CA TYR A 55 -2.43 1.89 -4.59
C TYR A 55 -1.63 3.15 -4.96
N LEU A 56 -1.35 3.35 -6.25
CA LEU A 56 -0.57 4.50 -6.72
C LEU A 56 -1.29 5.83 -6.49
N ARG A 57 -2.62 5.87 -6.71
CA ARG A 57 -3.43 7.08 -6.48
C ARG A 57 -3.43 7.49 -5.01
N THR A 58 -3.56 6.51 -4.12
CA THR A 58 -3.54 6.75 -2.67
C THR A 58 -2.18 7.25 -2.21
N LEU A 59 -1.07 6.67 -2.70
CA LEU A 59 0.27 7.17 -2.38
C LEU A 59 0.49 8.60 -2.91
N ASN A 60 0.06 8.91 -4.12
CA ASN A 60 0.21 10.25 -4.69
C ASN A 60 -0.51 11.32 -3.84
N ASP A 61 -1.78 11.10 -3.50
CA ASP A 61 -2.53 12.05 -2.66
C ASP A 61 -1.97 12.10 -1.22
N LEU A 62 -1.50 10.97 -0.67
CA LEU A 62 -0.84 10.93 0.64
C LEU A 62 0.40 11.83 0.69
N PHE A 63 1.33 11.68 -0.26
CA PHE A 63 2.53 12.52 -0.32
C PHE A 63 2.20 13.99 -0.59
N LYS A 64 1.19 14.26 -1.41
CA LYS A 64 0.71 15.63 -1.65
C LYS A 64 0.22 16.29 -0.37
N CYS A 65 -0.56 15.58 0.45
CA CYS A 65 -1.02 16.11 1.73
C CYS A 65 0.10 16.25 2.78
N ILE A 66 1.10 15.35 2.76
CA ILE A 66 2.31 15.49 3.57
C ILE A 66 3.06 16.78 3.21
N GLU A 67 3.28 17.04 1.92
CA GLU A 67 3.92 18.28 1.45
C GLU A 67 3.13 19.53 1.88
N GLU A 68 1.80 19.51 1.73
CA GLU A 68 0.91 20.63 2.10
C GLU A 68 0.90 20.93 3.62
N THR A 69 1.32 19.99 4.46
CA THR A 69 1.33 20.14 5.94
C THR A 69 2.73 20.11 6.54
N SER A 70 3.77 20.11 5.69
CA SER A 70 5.17 19.96 6.10
C SER A 70 5.74 21.15 6.88
N ASP A 71 5.09 22.31 6.82
CA ASP A 71 5.46 23.48 7.62
C ASP A 71 5.11 23.31 9.11
N ASP A 72 4.09 22.51 9.42
CA ASP A 72 3.56 22.33 10.78
C ASP A 72 3.94 20.97 11.40
N MET A 73 4.24 19.96 10.58
CA MET A 73 4.50 18.59 11.01
C MET A 73 5.67 17.94 10.27
N GLU A 74 6.44 17.13 10.99
CA GLU A 74 7.48 16.27 10.41
C GLU A 74 6.93 14.86 10.16
N TYR A 75 7.15 14.35 8.95
CA TYR A 75 6.67 13.03 8.54
C TYR A 75 7.85 12.11 8.19
N THR A 76 7.73 10.85 8.57
CA THR A 76 8.57 9.76 8.05
C THR A 76 7.66 8.70 7.46
N VAL A 77 7.85 8.40 6.17
CA VAL A 77 7.08 7.38 5.47
C VAL A 77 7.98 6.20 5.18
N SER A 78 7.59 5.02 5.68
CA SER A 78 8.20 3.74 5.33
C SER A 78 7.16 2.81 4.73
N MET A 79 7.60 1.92 3.86
CA MET A 79 6.75 0.93 3.24
C MET A 79 7.40 -0.45 3.23
N SER A 80 6.57 -1.46 3.44
CA SER A 80 6.90 -2.87 3.26
C SER A 80 5.97 -3.50 2.25
N TYR A 81 6.46 -4.50 1.52
CA TYR A 81 5.68 -5.26 0.56
C TYR A 81 5.96 -6.74 0.74
N LEU A 82 4.89 -7.52 0.95
CA LEU A 82 4.97 -8.92 1.34
C LEU A 82 3.87 -9.74 0.69
N GLU A 83 4.12 -11.04 0.62
CA GLU A 83 3.14 -12.04 0.23
C GLU A 83 2.90 -13.00 1.40
N ILE A 84 1.64 -13.40 1.59
CA ILE A 84 1.26 -14.52 2.46
C ILE A 84 0.70 -15.61 1.56
N TYR A 85 1.41 -16.73 1.47
CA TYR A 85 0.99 -17.88 0.68
C TYR A 85 1.16 -19.15 1.49
N ASN A 86 0.06 -19.91 1.64
CA ASN A 86 0.04 -21.14 2.45
C ASN A 86 0.59 -20.93 3.87
N GLU A 87 0.12 -19.88 4.55
CA GLU A 87 0.58 -19.44 5.88
C GLU A 87 2.07 -19.05 5.98
N MET A 88 2.79 -19.00 4.85
CA MET A 88 4.19 -18.56 4.80
C MET A 88 4.26 -17.09 4.41
N ILE A 89 4.93 -16.29 5.23
CA ILE A 89 5.18 -14.87 4.97
C ILE A 89 6.49 -14.73 4.19
N ARG A 90 6.46 -14.02 3.06
CA ARG A 90 7.64 -13.73 2.23
C ARG A 90 7.77 -12.23 2.04
N ASP A 91 8.99 -11.74 2.23
CA ASP A 91 9.35 -10.37 1.89
C ASP A 91 9.51 -10.23 0.38
N LEU A 92 8.65 -9.43 -0.25
CA LEU A 92 8.77 -9.15 -1.68
C LEU A 92 9.88 -8.13 -1.95
N LEU A 93 10.19 -7.24 -1.01
CA LEU A 93 11.31 -6.29 -1.14
C LEU A 93 12.67 -6.96 -0.93
N ASN A 94 12.74 -8.07 -0.19
CA ASN A 94 13.93 -8.91 -0.05
C ASN A 94 13.64 -10.43 -0.13
N PRO A 95 13.46 -11.00 -1.35
CA PRO A 95 13.17 -12.42 -1.55
C PRO A 95 14.25 -13.37 -1.03
N SER A 96 15.46 -12.88 -0.79
CA SER A 96 16.58 -13.64 -0.24
C SER A 96 16.51 -13.78 1.29
N SER A 97 15.60 -13.08 1.97
CA SER A 97 15.42 -13.15 3.42
C SER A 97 14.85 -14.49 3.92
N GLY A 98 14.28 -15.30 3.03
CA GLY A 98 13.61 -16.53 3.39
C GLY A 98 12.16 -16.30 3.83
N PHE A 99 11.69 -17.12 4.77
CA PHE A 99 10.36 -16.97 5.36
C PHE A 99 10.44 -16.14 6.65
N LEU A 100 9.46 -15.28 6.86
CA LEU A 100 9.40 -14.40 8.03
C LEU A 100 8.42 -14.92 9.09
N ASP A 101 8.70 -14.59 10.35
CA ASP A 101 7.87 -14.95 11.50
C ASP A 101 7.08 -13.74 12.03
N LEU A 102 5.89 -14.01 12.56
CA LEU A 102 5.15 -13.04 13.37
C LEU A 102 5.68 -13.02 14.80
N ARG A 103 5.87 -11.83 15.35
CA ARG A 103 6.28 -11.59 16.74
C ARG A 103 5.37 -10.58 17.39
N GLU A 104 5.23 -10.70 18.71
CA GLU A 104 4.48 -9.76 19.53
C GLU A 104 5.46 -8.81 20.22
N ASP A 105 5.19 -7.51 20.15
CA ASP A 105 5.97 -6.50 20.86
C ASP A 105 5.57 -6.41 22.34
N SER A 106 6.32 -5.62 23.13
CA SER A 106 6.06 -5.44 24.57
C SER A 106 4.68 -4.85 24.93
N LYS A 107 3.96 -4.31 23.95
CA LYS A 107 2.62 -3.71 24.10
C LYS A 107 1.51 -4.61 23.55
N GLY A 108 1.85 -5.82 23.10
CA GLY A 108 0.90 -6.76 22.48
C GLY A 108 0.65 -6.51 21.00
N GLY A 109 1.43 -5.65 20.34
CA GLY A 109 1.34 -5.39 18.91
C GLY A 109 1.97 -6.51 18.09
N ILE A 110 1.26 -7.04 17.10
CA ILE A 110 1.79 -8.04 16.17
C ILE A 110 2.63 -7.36 15.09
N GLN A 111 3.86 -7.83 14.91
CA GLN A 111 4.84 -7.33 13.94
C GLN A 111 5.48 -8.49 13.16
N ILE A 112 5.95 -8.23 11.96
CA ILE A 112 6.67 -9.23 11.15
C ILE A 112 8.17 -9.02 11.36
N ALA A 113 8.83 -10.01 11.95
CA ALA A 113 10.24 -9.89 12.29
C ALA A 113 11.13 -10.03 11.05
N GLY A 114 11.99 -9.04 10.82
CA GLY A 114 12.95 -9.04 9.72
C GLY A 114 12.35 -8.61 8.37
N ILE A 115 11.13 -8.05 8.36
CA ILE A 115 10.57 -7.46 7.15
C ILE A 115 11.38 -6.23 6.72
N THR A 116 11.63 -6.11 5.43
CA THR A 116 12.29 -4.94 4.86
C THR A 116 11.34 -3.75 4.88
N GLU A 117 11.84 -2.63 5.39
CA GLU A 117 11.18 -1.33 5.35
C GLU A 117 12.00 -0.39 4.46
N VAL A 118 11.37 0.17 3.43
CA VAL A 118 11.99 1.17 2.55
C VAL A 118 11.43 2.53 2.91
N SER A 119 12.30 3.44 3.35
CA SER A 119 11.96 4.84 3.54
C SER A 119 11.77 5.52 2.19
N THR A 120 10.68 6.26 2.01
CA THR A 120 10.37 6.93 0.75
C THR A 120 9.95 8.37 1.01
N ILE A 121 10.41 9.27 0.14
CA ILE A 121 10.09 10.71 0.25
C ILE A 121 9.07 11.18 -0.78
N ASN A 122 8.70 10.32 -1.73
CA ASN A 122 7.68 10.60 -2.72
C ASN A 122 7.04 9.32 -3.27
N ALA A 123 5.91 9.48 -3.94
CA ALA A 123 5.15 8.37 -4.52
C ALA A 123 5.90 7.62 -5.61
N LYS A 124 6.82 8.28 -6.34
CA LYS A 124 7.60 7.67 -7.43
C LYS A 124 8.66 6.69 -6.91
N GLU A 125 9.34 7.04 -5.84
CA GLU A 125 10.28 6.13 -5.16
C GLU A 125 9.53 4.95 -4.54
N GLY A 126 8.38 5.23 -3.95
CA GLY A 126 7.51 4.21 -3.41
C GLY A 126 6.99 3.23 -4.47
N SER A 127 6.51 3.75 -5.59
CA SER A 127 6.07 2.92 -6.71
C SER A 127 7.20 2.11 -7.29
N ASN A 128 8.39 2.70 -7.49
CA ASN A 128 9.55 1.99 -8.04
C ASN A 128 9.99 0.83 -7.16
N SER A 129 10.00 1.05 -5.84
CA SER A 129 10.39 0.01 -4.87
C SER A 129 9.48 -1.22 -4.93
N MET A 130 8.20 -1.04 -5.30
CA MET A 130 7.24 -2.13 -5.47
C MET A 130 7.15 -2.66 -6.92
N ALA A 131 7.46 -1.84 -7.94
CA ALA A 131 7.30 -2.17 -9.35
C ALA A 131 8.34 -3.20 -9.87
N PHE A 132 9.58 -3.17 -9.37
CA PHE A 132 10.69 -4.01 -9.87
C PHE A 132 10.51 -5.52 -9.68
N LYS A 133 9.45 -5.98 -9.02
CA LYS A 133 9.29 -7.40 -8.64
C LYS A 133 7.93 -8.01 -8.95
N THR A 134 7.10 -7.28 -9.68
CA THR A 134 5.85 -7.81 -10.24
C THR A 134 6.04 -8.30 -11.69
N MET A 135 7.26 -8.21 -12.23
CA MET A 135 7.66 -8.79 -13.52
C MET A 135 8.44 -10.09 -13.34
#